data_AF-A0A8S2RX96-F1
#
_entry.id   AF-A0A8S2RX96-F1
#
_cell.length_a   1.000
_cell.length_b   1.000
_cell.length_c   1.000
_cell.angle_alpha   90.00
_cell.angle_beta   90.00
_cell.angle_gamma   90.00
#
_symmetry.space_group_name_H-M   'P 1'
#
loop_
_entity.id
_entity.type
_entity.pdbx_description
1 polymer ?
#
loop_
_entity_poly.entity_id
_entity_poly.type
_entity_poly.pdbx_seq_one_letter_code
_entity_poly.pdbx_strand_id
1 'polypeptide(L)'
;FGLTNCNTQNLLRSNDLPLDIEKINNRSEFWIVQDFKLGTKTTIDREDEFLFTFKQDGVIEYSHNNSKLKDFIHVDSTLTYYPFLVLKGDIVAVRSMGFIKNLDRYRSLQQINNTIQTSQACTSANNNNNNNSITNNNGNNESDFKLNQDCTVCFDHLRDTVLIPCGHICLCYTCAKELVEHGTKQCPICRTSIQLINKIYLA
;
A
#
# COMPACT_ATOMS: atom_id res chain seq x y z
N PHE A 1 -1.98 -8.67 14.74
CA PHE A 1 -2.25 -7.22 14.77
C PHE A 1 -3.14 -6.94 15.96
N GLY A 2 -2.99 -5.78 16.59
CA GLY A 2 -3.80 -5.38 17.72
C GLY A 2 -4.05 -3.88 17.76
N LEU A 3 -4.93 -3.49 18.66
CA LEU A 3 -5.36 -2.12 18.90
C LEU A 3 -5.22 -1.80 20.38
N THR A 4 -4.88 -0.56 20.69
CA THR A 4 -4.88 -0.07 22.06
C THR A 4 -5.49 1.32 22.13
N ASN A 5 -6.21 1.60 23.21
CA ASN A 5 -6.71 2.94 23.54
C ASN A 5 -5.80 3.65 24.56
N CYS A 6 -4.64 3.06 24.87
CA CYS A 6 -3.66 3.73 25.71
C CYS A 6 -3.06 4.92 24.96
N ASN A 7 -2.92 6.06 25.63
CA ASN A 7 -2.21 7.21 25.09
C ASN A 7 -0.75 6.82 24.78
N THR A 8 -0.32 6.97 23.53
CA THR A 8 1.02 6.61 23.05
C THR A 8 2.15 7.37 23.74
N GLN A 9 1.89 8.52 24.35
CA GLN A 9 2.86 9.26 25.17
C GLN A 9 3.11 8.58 26.53
N ASN A 10 2.12 7.84 27.06
CA ASN A 10 2.24 7.09 28.31
C ASN A 10 2.64 5.62 28.12
N LEU A 11 2.57 5.10 26.89
CA LEU A 11 2.87 3.71 26.53
C LEU A 11 4.37 3.36 26.41
N LEU A 12 5.25 4.36 26.33
CA LEU A 12 6.63 4.16 25.85
C LEU A 12 7.69 4.38 26.92
N ARG A 13 7.62 3.60 28.00
CA ARG A 13 8.85 3.09 28.62
C ARG A 13 8.98 1.63 28.18
N SER A 14 10.06 1.29 27.50
CA SER A 14 10.33 -0.05 26.93
C SER A 14 10.16 -1.21 27.92
N ASN A 15 10.16 -0.92 29.22
CA ASN A 15 10.05 -1.91 30.29
C ASN A 15 8.60 -2.23 30.69
N ASP A 16 7.60 -1.48 30.21
CA ASP A 16 6.20 -1.63 30.64
C ASP A 16 5.37 -2.56 29.72
N LEU A 17 5.92 -2.97 28.57
CA LEU A 17 5.27 -3.92 27.68
C LEU A 17 5.70 -5.35 28.05
N PRO A 18 4.78 -6.23 28.49
CA PRO A 18 5.14 -7.60 28.79
C PRO A 18 5.54 -8.33 27.51
N LEU A 19 6.61 -9.12 27.57
CA LEU A 19 7.09 -9.97 26.47
C LEU A 19 6.08 -11.07 26.09
N ASP A 20 5.16 -11.39 26.99
CA ASP A 20 4.18 -12.44 26.85
C ASP A 20 2.84 -11.88 26.35
N ILE A 21 2.38 -12.40 25.22
CA ILE A 21 1.14 -11.99 24.56
C ILE A 21 -0.08 -12.26 25.45
N GLU A 22 -0.07 -13.34 26.25
CA GLU A 22 -1.17 -13.64 27.17
C GLU A 22 -1.33 -12.55 28.23
N LYS A 23 -0.22 -11.96 28.68
CA LYS A 23 -0.26 -10.85 29.63
C LYS A 23 -0.77 -9.55 28.99
N ILE A 24 -0.52 -9.34 27.69
CA ILE A 24 -1.10 -8.22 26.95
C ILE A 24 -2.61 -8.41 26.82
N ASN A 25 -3.07 -9.62 26.48
CA ASN A 25 -4.49 -9.95 26.35
C ASN A 25 -5.30 -9.74 27.65
N ASN A 26 -4.65 -9.87 28.82
CA ASN A 26 -5.31 -9.64 30.11
C ASN A 26 -5.51 -8.16 30.45
N ARG A 27 -4.98 -7.24 29.64
CA ARG A 27 -5.16 -5.80 29.83
C ARG A 27 -6.37 -5.32 29.03
N SER A 28 -7.30 -4.67 29.74
CA SER A 28 -8.52 -4.09 29.16
C SER A 28 -8.28 -3.07 28.05
N GLU A 29 -7.08 -2.49 28.00
CA GLU A 29 -6.70 -1.44 27.08
C GLU A 29 -6.08 -1.98 25.78
N PHE A 30 -5.94 -3.30 25.65
CA PHE A 30 -5.30 -3.95 24.50
C PHE A 30 -6.22 -5.03 23.93
N TRP A 31 -6.38 -4.98 22.61
CA TRP A 31 -7.15 -5.97 21.86
C TRP A 31 -6.22 -6.58 20.81
N ILE A 32 -5.91 -7.87 20.95
CA ILE A 32 -5.10 -8.59 19.97
C ILE A 32 -5.98 -9.64 19.30
N VAL A 33 -5.89 -9.71 17.98
CA VAL A 33 -6.48 -10.82 17.23
C VAL A 33 -5.34 -11.59 16.57
N GLN A 34 -5.37 -12.92 16.76
CA GLN A 34 -4.31 -13.83 16.36
C GLN A 34 -4.70 -14.68 15.13
N ASP A 35 -6.00 -14.87 14.89
CA ASP A 35 -6.53 -15.81 13.89
C ASP A 35 -6.81 -15.15 12.55
N PHE A 36 -5.77 -14.63 11.89
CA PHE A 36 -5.91 -14.15 10.51
C PHE A 36 -6.23 -15.33 9.58
N LYS A 37 -7.40 -15.32 8.96
CA LYS A 37 -7.74 -16.30 7.92
C LYS A 37 -6.95 -16.01 6.64
N LEU A 38 -5.83 -16.72 6.45
CA LEU A 38 -4.94 -16.67 5.27
C LEU A 38 -5.44 -17.55 4.10
N GLY A 39 -6.75 -17.85 4.06
CA GLY A 39 -7.31 -18.78 3.08
C GLY A 39 -6.87 -20.21 3.38
N THR A 40 -6.17 -20.83 2.43
CA THR A 40 -5.64 -22.20 2.56
C THR A 40 -4.24 -22.25 3.17
N LYS A 41 -3.58 -21.11 3.38
CA LYS A 41 -2.24 -21.04 3.96
C LYS A 41 -2.29 -21.12 5.49
N THR A 42 -1.26 -21.73 6.07
CA THR A 42 -1.04 -21.80 7.52
C THR A 42 0.12 -20.92 7.99
N THR A 43 0.87 -20.31 7.06
CA THR A 43 2.06 -19.48 7.31
C THR A 43 1.99 -18.17 6.53
N ILE A 44 2.72 -17.16 7.01
CA ILE A 44 2.91 -15.87 6.33
C ILE A 44 4.19 -15.93 5.51
N ASP A 45 4.10 -15.63 4.22
CA ASP A 45 5.24 -15.60 3.30
C ASP A 45 5.80 -14.17 3.14
N ARG A 46 7.03 -14.05 2.63
CA ARG A 46 7.76 -12.77 2.49
C ARG A 46 7.01 -11.67 1.72
N GLU A 47 6.18 -12.06 0.75
CA GLU A 47 5.43 -11.14 -0.12
C GLU A 47 3.97 -10.97 0.31
N ASP A 48 3.58 -11.52 1.47
CA ASP A 48 2.22 -11.34 1.97
C ASP A 48 2.01 -9.90 2.46
N GLU A 49 0.96 -9.27 1.93
CA GLU A 49 0.56 -7.90 2.28
C GLU A 49 -0.74 -7.92 3.08
N PHE A 50 -0.77 -7.15 4.16
CA PHE A 50 -1.96 -6.93 4.98
C PHE A 50 -2.35 -5.46 4.95
N LEU A 51 -3.63 -5.24 4.66
CA LEU A 51 -4.27 -3.94 4.75
C LEU A 51 -5.28 -3.98 5.89
N PHE A 52 -5.27 -2.95 6.72
CA PHE A 52 -6.23 -2.75 7.81
C PHE A 52 -7.00 -1.46 7.57
N THR A 53 -8.30 -1.50 7.81
CA THR A 53 -9.20 -0.36 7.58
C THR A 53 -9.99 -0.06 8.83
N PHE A 54 -10.18 1.22 9.11
CA PHE A 54 -10.95 1.73 10.24
C PHE A 54 -12.15 2.49 9.69
N LYS A 55 -13.34 1.94 9.88
CA LYS A 55 -14.58 2.60 9.50
C LYS A 55 -15.08 3.50 10.62
N GLN A 56 -15.92 4.47 10.24
CA GLN A 56 -16.49 5.45 11.17
C GLN A 56 -17.48 4.83 12.16
N ASP A 57 -18.09 3.70 11.80
CA ASP A 57 -19.01 2.91 12.64
C ASP A 57 -18.27 2.00 13.65
N GLY A 58 -16.95 2.12 13.75
CA GLY A 58 -16.13 1.32 14.67
C GLY A 58 -15.82 -0.08 14.14
N VAL A 59 -16.26 -0.42 12.92
CA VAL A 59 -15.85 -1.67 12.28
C VAL A 59 -14.42 -1.54 11.79
N ILE A 60 -13.60 -2.50 12.18
CA ILE A 60 -12.26 -2.64 11.65
C ILE A 60 -12.27 -3.85 10.74
N GLU A 61 -11.72 -3.68 9.55
CA GLU A 61 -11.63 -4.72 8.55
C GLU A 61 -10.18 -4.95 8.17
N TYR A 62 -9.89 -6.13 7.66
CA TYR A 62 -8.60 -6.42 7.07
C TYR A 62 -8.74 -7.12 5.72
N SER A 63 -7.71 -7.00 4.89
CA SER A 63 -7.51 -7.86 3.72
C SER A 63 -6.09 -8.36 3.66
N HIS A 64 -5.93 -9.59 3.20
CA HIS A 64 -4.65 -10.22 2.89
C HIS A 64 -4.50 -10.35 1.38
N ASN A 65 -3.38 -9.91 0.81
CA ASN A 65 -3.07 -9.98 -0.63
C ASN A 65 -4.23 -9.50 -1.53
N ASN A 66 -4.78 -8.32 -1.22
CA ASN A 66 -5.91 -7.70 -1.95
C ASN A 66 -7.20 -8.54 -2.01
N SER A 67 -7.35 -9.54 -1.13
CA SER A 67 -8.61 -10.28 -0.98
C SER A 67 -9.76 -9.39 -0.51
N LYS A 68 -10.99 -9.94 -0.52
CA LYS A 68 -12.16 -9.25 0.03
C LYS A 68 -11.90 -8.88 1.50
N LEU A 69 -12.30 -7.66 1.88
CA LEU A 69 -12.27 -7.22 3.27
C LEU A 69 -13.09 -8.15 4.13
N LYS A 70 -12.54 -8.46 5.30
CA LYS A 70 -13.19 -9.27 6.33
C LYS A 70 -13.27 -8.44 7.59
N ASP A 71 -14.42 -8.48 8.24
CA ASP A 71 -14.60 -7.92 9.56
C ASP A 71 -13.58 -8.55 10.51
N PHE A 72 -12.90 -7.67 11.24
CA PHE A 72 -11.79 -8.02 12.10
C PHE A 72 -12.18 -7.88 13.56
N ILE A 73 -12.71 -6.71 13.95
CA ILE A 73 -13.22 -6.39 15.28
C ILE A 73 -14.15 -5.18 15.20
N HIS A 74 -15.07 -5.06 16.15
CA HIS A 74 -15.86 -3.85 16.37
C HIS A 74 -15.35 -3.17 17.63
N VAL A 75 -15.05 -1.89 17.52
CA VAL A 75 -14.61 -1.05 18.63
C VAL A 75 -15.55 0.12 18.83
N ASP A 76 -15.54 0.71 20.03
CA ASP A 76 -16.31 1.94 20.31
C ASP A 76 -15.75 3.10 19.48
N SER A 77 -16.49 3.57 18.47
CA SER A 77 -16.06 4.63 17.55
C SER A 77 -15.85 6.00 18.21
N THR A 78 -16.23 6.17 19.48
CA THR A 78 -16.02 7.42 20.24
C THR A 78 -14.62 7.54 20.85
N LEU A 79 -13.87 6.44 20.87
CA LEU A 79 -12.54 6.36 21.47
C LEU A 79 -11.43 6.40 20.40
N THR A 80 -10.24 6.84 20.80
CA THR A 80 -9.07 6.91 19.91
C THR A 80 -8.23 5.65 20.05
N TYR A 81 -8.10 4.87 18.98
CA TYR A 81 -7.28 3.66 19.00
C TYR A 81 -5.98 3.85 18.22
N TYR A 82 -4.94 3.19 18.72
CA TYR A 82 -3.62 3.11 18.11
C TYR A 82 -3.37 1.67 17.67
N PRO A 83 -3.06 1.43 16.38
CA PRO A 83 -2.69 0.10 15.90
C PRO A 83 -1.29 -0.29 16.37
N PHE A 84 -1.11 -1.57 16.65
CA PHE A 84 0.21 -2.16 16.88
C PHE A 84 0.32 -3.56 16.24
N LEU A 85 1.56 -3.98 16.01
CA LEU A 85 1.87 -5.31 15.51
C LEU A 85 2.59 -6.10 16.60
N VAL A 86 2.18 -7.36 16.74
CA VAL A 86 2.91 -8.35 17.53
C VAL A 86 3.49 -9.32 16.53
N LEU A 87 4.82 -9.42 16.50
CA LEU A 87 5.53 -10.33 15.63
C LEU A 87 5.84 -11.60 16.42
N LYS A 88 5.39 -12.75 15.90
CA LYS A 88 5.59 -14.07 16.51
C LYS A 88 6.01 -15.06 15.42
N GLY A 89 6.89 -15.99 15.76
CA GLY A 89 7.41 -17.00 14.81
C GLY A 89 8.53 -16.44 13.93
N ASP A 90 8.57 -16.88 12.68
CA ASP A 90 9.69 -16.65 11.75
C ASP A 90 9.66 -15.27 11.05
N ILE A 91 8.86 -14.33 11.57
CA ILE A 91 8.74 -12.99 11.00
C ILE A 91 9.97 -12.17 11.41
N VAL A 92 10.90 -12.01 10.47
CA VAL A 92 12.15 -11.28 10.71
C VAL A 92 11.98 -9.77 10.57
N ALA A 93 11.08 -9.33 9.69
CA ALA A 93 10.87 -7.91 9.40
C ALA A 93 9.47 -7.65 8.88
N VAL A 94 8.98 -6.43 9.11
CA VAL A 94 7.75 -5.89 8.51
C VAL A 94 8.07 -4.54 7.87
N ARG A 95 7.39 -4.23 6.77
CA ARG A 95 7.51 -2.94 6.07
C ARG A 95 6.16 -2.26 6.06
N SER A 96 6.11 -1.00 6.49
CA SER A 96 4.92 -0.15 6.32
C SER A 96 4.81 0.31 4.87
N MET A 97 3.66 0.10 4.24
CA MET A 97 3.37 0.54 2.86
C MET A 97 2.70 1.92 2.82
N GLY A 98 2.48 2.55 4.00
CA GLY A 98 1.83 3.85 4.13
C GLY A 98 0.32 3.78 4.43
N PHE A 99 -0.35 4.92 4.27
CA PHE A 99 -1.78 5.08 4.57
C PHE A 99 -2.59 5.35 3.30
N ILE A 100 -3.72 4.68 3.18
CA ILE A 100 -4.64 4.84 2.05
C ILE A 100 -5.81 5.74 2.49
N LYS A 101 -5.95 6.92 1.88
CA LYS A 101 -7.04 7.86 2.19
C LYS A 101 -8.38 7.47 1.54
N ASN A 102 -8.34 6.78 0.39
CA ASN A 102 -9.53 6.35 -0.35
C ASN A 102 -9.36 4.90 -0.80
N LEU A 103 -9.99 3.99 -0.06
CA LEU A 103 -9.85 2.56 -0.28
C LEU A 103 -10.53 2.09 -1.58
N ASP A 104 -11.69 2.65 -1.91
CA ASP A 104 -12.44 2.29 -3.12
C ASP A 104 -11.65 2.62 -4.38
N ARG A 105 -11.02 3.80 -4.40
CA ARG A 105 -10.13 4.21 -5.50
C ARG A 105 -8.90 3.31 -5.58
N TYR A 106 -8.25 3.03 -4.45
CA TYR A 106 -7.10 2.11 -4.41
C TYR A 106 -7.45 0.74 -5.00
N ARG A 107 -8.57 0.14 -4.58
CA ARG A 107 -9.02 -1.16 -5.10
C ARG A 107 -9.37 -1.11 -6.59
N SER A 108 -10.02 -0.04 -7.04
CA SER A 108 -10.35 0.14 -8.46
C SER A 108 -9.08 0.18 -9.33
N LEU A 109 -8.03 0.87 -8.88
CA LEU A 109 -6.75 0.92 -9.57
C LEU A 109 -6.04 -0.44 -9.60
N GLN A 110 -6.12 -1.22 -8.52
CA GLN A 110 -5.54 -2.57 -8.48
C GLN A 110 -6.25 -3.55 -9.44
N GLN A 111 -7.58 -3.44 -9.58
CA GLN A 111 -8.35 -4.26 -10.53
C GLN A 111 -8.03 -3.91 -11.99
N ILE A 112 -7.82 -2.63 -12.30
CA ILE A 112 -7.36 -2.18 -13.61
C ILE A 112 -5.98 -2.77 -13.93
N ASN A 113 -5.04 -2.74 -12.98
CA ASN A 113 -3.71 -3.30 -13.15
C ASN A 113 -3.72 -4.82 -13.40
N ASN A 114 -4.63 -5.56 -12.74
CA ASN A 114 -4.79 -6.99 -12.98
C ASN A 114 -5.44 -7.30 -14.34
N THR A 115 -6.35 -6.45 -14.82
CA THR A 115 -7.01 -6.63 -16.13
C THR A 115 -6.01 -6.46 -17.28
N ILE A 116 -5.08 -5.50 -17.14
CA ILE A 116 -3.99 -5.26 -18.11
C ILE A 116 -3.02 -6.45 -18.19
N GLN A 117 -2.85 -7.22 -17.10
CA GLN A 117 -2.04 -8.45 -17.11
C GLN A 117 -2.77 -9.63 -17.78
N THR A 118 -4.09 -9.73 -17.68
CA THR A 118 -4.86 -10.83 -18.32
C THR A 118 -5.16 -10.61 -19.81
N SER A 119 -5.09 -9.38 -20.32
CA SER A 119 -5.31 -9.09 -21.75
C SER A 119 -4.13 -9.44 -22.67
N GLN A 120 -3.00 -9.93 -22.14
CA GLN A 120 -1.88 -10.42 -22.97
C GLN A 120 -1.92 -11.93 -23.27
N ALA A 121 -2.97 -12.65 -22.87
CA ALA A 121 -3.08 -14.10 -23.05
C ALA A 121 -4.12 -14.57 -24.08
N CYS A 122 -4.78 -13.69 -24.86
CA CYS A 122 -5.68 -14.16 -25.92
C CYS A 122 -5.76 -13.27 -27.16
N THR A 123 -5.79 -13.99 -28.31
CA THR A 123 -6.19 -13.64 -29.68
C THR A 123 -5.20 -12.99 -30.65
N SER A 124 -4.67 -13.86 -31.52
CA SER A 124 -4.45 -13.62 -32.94
C SER A 124 -5.73 -13.12 -33.64
N ALA A 125 -5.58 -12.20 -34.61
CA ALA A 125 -6.60 -11.64 -35.54
C ALA A 125 -7.72 -10.80 -34.87
N ASN A 126 -8.14 -9.61 -35.32
CA ASN A 126 -8.30 -9.07 -36.67
C ASN A 126 -8.49 -7.53 -36.58
N ASN A 127 -8.21 -6.79 -37.67
CA ASN A 127 -8.47 -5.35 -37.81
C ASN A 127 -9.98 -5.00 -37.77
N ASN A 128 -10.36 -3.90 -37.11
CA ASN A 128 -11.11 -2.76 -37.72
C ASN A 128 -11.52 -1.68 -36.70
N ASN A 129 -11.50 -0.44 -37.19
CA ASN A 129 -11.91 0.82 -36.55
C ASN A 129 -13.32 0.80 -35.91
N ASN A 130 -13.51 1.54 -34.82
CA ASN A 130 -14.47 2.66 -34.78
C ASN A 130 -14.40 3.48 -33.48
N ASN A 131 -14.41 4.80 -33.66
CA ASN A 131 -14.61 5.80 -32.63
C ASN A 131 -16.01 5.65 -32.01
N ASN A 132 -16.12 5.82 -30.69
CA ASN A 132 -17.27 6.49 -30.09
C ASN A 132 -16.89 7.10 -28.74
N SER A 133 -16.92 8.42 -28.73
CA SER A 133 -16.96 9.32 -27.58
C SER A 133 -18.19 9.05 -26.70
N ILE A 134 -17.98 8.99 -25.38
CA ILE A 134 -18.98 9.46 -24.41
C ILE A 134 -18.32 10.51 -23.51
N THR A 135 -19.05 11.60 -23.41
CA THR A 135 -18.75 12.96 -23.00
C THR A 135 -18.70 13.16 -21.49
N ASN A 136 -17.81 14.07 -21.08
CA ASN A 136 -17.90 15.09 -20.03
C ASN A 136 -18.76 14.83 -18.78
N ASN A 137 -18.13 15.02 -17.62
CA ASN A 137 -18.64 16.01 -16.67
C ASN A 137 -17.49 16.75 -15.96
N ASN A 138 -17.50 18.07 -16.15
CA ASN A 138 -16.70 19.04 -15.43
C ASN A 138 -17.10 19.07 -13.96
N GLY A 139 -16.12 18.97 -13.07
CA GLY A 139 -16.24 19.27 -11.65
C GLY A 139 -14.87 19.73 -11.16
N ASN A 140 -14.73 21.03 -10.97
CA ASN A 140 -13.53 21.70 -10.51
C ASN A 140 -13.01 21.08 -9.21
N ASN A 141 -11.89 20.36 -9.28
CA ASN A 141 -11.07 20.02 -8.11
C ASN A 141 -9.59 20.25 -8.46
N GLU A 142 -9.14 21.50 -8.35
CA GLU A 142 -7.72 21.88 -8.41
C GLU A 142 -6.85 21.24 -7.30
N SER A 143 -7.40 20.30 -6.51
CA SER A 143 -6.71 19.49 -5.51
C SER A 143 -6.40 18.05 -5.97
N ASP A 144 -6.87 17.62 -7.14
CA ASP A 144 -6.76 16.22 -7.61
C ASP A 144 -5.41 15.82 -8.24
N PHE A 145 -4.52 16.79 -8.54
CA PHE A 145 -3.19 16.51 -9.12
C PHE A 145 -2.06 16.27 -8.10
N LYS A 146 -2.35 16.37 -6.79
CA LYS A 146 -1.34 16.20 -5.72
C LYS A 146 -1.21 14.78 -5.17
N LEU A 147 -2.00 13.81 -5.66
CA LEU A 147 -2.16 12.51 -4.98
C LEU A 147 -1.19 11.40 -5.39
N ASN A 148 -0.21 11.61 -6.26
CA ASN A 148 0.75 10.56 -6.65
C ASN A 148 2.15 11.11 -6.97
N GLN A 149 2.68 11.97 -6.10
CA GLN A 149 4.01 12.56 -6.31
C GLN A 149 5.15 11.79 -5.66
N ASP A 150 4.90 10.72 -4.88
CA ASP A 150 5.97 9.99 -4.18
C ASP A 150 6.64 8.93 -5.05
N CYS A 151 7.97 8.79 -4.93
CA CYS A 151 8.78 7.80 -5.60
C CYS A 151 8.21 6.39 -5.44
N THR A 152 8.04 5.65 -6.54
CA THR A 152 7.46 4.29 -6.52
C THR A 152 8.40 3.22 -5.95
N VAL A 153 9.62 3.58 -5.57
CA VAL A 153 10.62 2.67 -5.01
C VAL A 153 10.79 2.91 -3.51
N CYS A 154 11.18 4.12 -3.10
CA CYS A 154 11.36 4.42 -1.67
C CYS A 154 10.10 4.92 -0.99
N PHE A 155 9.15 5.53 -1.71
CA PHE A 155 7.98 6.22 -1.15
C PHE A 155 8.31 7.32 -0.12
N ASP A 156 9.59 7.67 0.06
CA ASP A 156 10.07 8.66 1.03
C ASP A 156 10.28 10.05 0.41
N HIS A 157 10.52 10.10 -0.90
CA HIS A 157 10.88 11.32 -1.61
C HIS A 157 9.95 11.54 -2.80
N LEU A 158 9.70 12.81 -3.13
CA LEU A 158 8.94 13.17 -4.32
C LEU A 158 9.67 12.71 -5.60
N ARG A 159 8.88 12.35 -6.60
CA ARG A 159 9.32 12.05 -7.96
C ARG A 159 9.88 13.33 -8.56
N ASP A 160 11.18 13.34 -8.71
CA ASP A 160 11.93 14.47 -9.24
C ASP A 160 12.84 14.04 -10.39
N THR A 161 12.63 12.85 -10.95
CA THR A 161 13.52 12.30 -11.98
C THR A 161 12.75 11.74 -13.17
N VAL A 162 13.11 12.20 -14.37
CA VAL A 162 12.62 11.67 -15.64
C VAL A 162 13.56 10.57 -16.15
N LEU A 163 12.99 9.45 -16.60
CA LEU A 163 13.72 8.31 -17.16
C LEU A 163 13.73 8.39 -18.68
N ILE A 164 14.90 8.36 -19.30
CA ILE A 164 15.06 8.51 -20.76
C ILE A 164 15.40 7.14 -21.36
N PRO A 165 14.78 6.74 -22.49
CA PRO A 165 13.96 7.57 -23.40
C PRO A 165 12.45 7.56 -23.13
N CYS A 166 11.94 6.80 -22.15
CA CYS A 166 10.50 6.60 -22.02
C CYS A 166 9.71 7.79 -21.44
N GLY A 167 10.37 8.76 -20.80
CA GLY A 167 9.76 9.97 -20.27
C GLY A 167 9.00 9.80 -18.95
N HIS A 168 8.98 8.62 -18.34
CA HIS A 168 8.23 8.40 -17.10
C HIS A 168 8.91 9.06 -15.89
N ILE A 169 8.11 9.78 -15.10
CA ILE A 169 8.50 10.40 -13.84
C ILE A 169 7.87 9.56 -12.71
N CYS A 170 8.63 8.57 -12.23
CA CYS A 170 8.16 7.59 -11.24
C CYS A 170 9.12 7.41 -10.06
N LEU A 171 10.34 7.95 -10.14
CA LEU A 171 11.37 7.80 -9.12
C LEU A 171 11.85 9.15 -8.60
N CYS A 172 12.30 9.18 -7.35
CA CYS A 172 13.21 10.21 -6.88
C CYS A 172 14.64 9.94 -7.42
N TYR A 173 15.48 10.96 -7.37
CA TYR A 173 16.81 10.92 -7.95
C TYR A 173 17.73 9.88 -7.32
N THR A 174 17.64 9.69 -6.00
CA THR A 174 18.43 8.69 -5.28
C THR A 174 18.10 7.28 -5.76
N CYS A 175 16.81 6.92 -5.80
CA CYS A 175 16.37 5.61 -6.29
C CYS A 175 16.66 5.41 -7.79
N ALA A 176 16.51 6.46 -8.60
CA ALA A 176 16.83 6.39 -10.02
C ALA A 176 18.33 6.11 -10.26
N LYS A 177 19.20 6.74 -9.48
CA LYS A 177 20.65 6.52 -9.54
C LYS A 177 21.02 5.10 -9.13
N GLU A 178 20.52 4.61 -8.00
CA GLU A 178 20.76 3.24 -7.54
C GLU A 178 20.26 2.19 -8.55
N LEU A 179 19.10 2.43 -9.17
CA LEU A 179 18.53 1.54 -10.18
C LEU A 179 19.40 1.43 -11.45
N VAL A 180 20.10 2.51 -11.82
CA VAL A 180 21.00 2.55 -12.98
C VAL A 180 22.40 2.00 -12.64
N GLU A 181 22.89 2.24 -11.42
CA GLU A 181 24.24 1.82 -11.00
C GLU A 181 24.28 0.35 -10.56
N HIS A 182 23.25 -0.13 -9.87
CA HIS A 182 23.23 -1.43 -9.20
C HIS A 182 22.00 -2.29 -9.53
N GLY A 183 21.03 -1.76 -10.27
CA GLY A 183 19.77 -2.43 -10.55
C GLY A 183 19.62 -2.94 -12.00
N THR A 184 18.35 -3.14 -12.39
CA THR A 184 17.97 -3.69 -13.71
C THR A 184 18.15 -2.71 -14.86
N LYS A 185 18.37 -1.42 -14.58
CA LYS A 185 18.39 -0.35 -15.58
C LYS A 185 17.13 -0.30 -16.45
N GLN A 186 15.98 -0.69 -15.93
CA GLN A 186 14.70 -0.68 -16.65
C GLN A 186 13.68 0.22 -15.94
N CYS A 187 12.87 0.94 -16.73
CA CYS A 187 11.80 1.76 -16.18
C CYS A 187 10.77 0.91 -15.41
N PRO A 188 10.43 1.24 -14.16
CA PRO A 188 9.42 0.50 -13.38
C PRO A 188 8.03 0.47 -14.01
N ILE A 189 7.70 1.46 -14.85
CA ILE A 189 6.38 1.59 -15.47
C ILE A 189 6.30 0.79 -16.78
N CYS A 190 7.22 1.03 -17.71
CA CYS A 190 7.12 0.49 -19.07
C CYS A 190 8.25 -0.49 -19.43
N ARG A 191 9.16 -0.79 -18.50
CA ARG A 191 10.31 -1.70 -18.65
C ARG A 191 11.31 -1.33 -19.76
N THR A 192 11.16 -0.16 -20.39
CA THR A 192 12.14 0.38 -21.33
C THR A 192 13.48 0.55 -20.63
N SER A 193 14.56 0.12 -21.29
CA SER A 193 15.93 0.30 -20.79
C SER A 193 16.24 1.78 -20.59
N ILE A 194 16.72 2.12 -19.40
CA ILE A 194 17.06 3.47 -18.98
C ILE A 194 18.45 3.77 -19.51
N GLN A 195 18.54 4.76 -20.40
CA GLN A 195 19.80 5.24 -20.94
C GLN A 195 20.35 6.41 -20.14
N LEU A 196 19.45 7.28 -19.66
CA LEU A 196 19.80 8.48 -18.90
C LEU A 196 18.71 8.78 -17.87
N ILE A 197 19.11 9.40 -16.76
CA ILE A 197 18.21 9.95 -15.74
C ILE A 197 18.48 11.45 -15.63
N ASN A 198 17.41 12.26 -15.63
CA ASN A 198 17.52 13.70 -15.45
C ASN A 198 16.67 14.15 -14.28
N LYS A 199 17.27 14.87 -13.32
CA LYS A 199 16.54 15.50 -12.25
C LYS A 199 15.77 16.71 -12.78
N ILE A 200 14.49 16.80 -12.46
CA ILE A 200 13.61 17.91 -12.80
C ILE A 200 13.36 18.76 -11.55
N TYR A 201 13.28 20.07 -11.73
CA TYR A 201 12.93 21.03 -10.69
C TYR A 201 11.62 21.69 -11.11
N LEU A 202 10.55 21.40 -10.37
CA LEU A 202 9.28 22.07 -10.56
C LEU A 202 9.36 23.44 -9.86
N ALA A 203 9.05 24.50 -10.61
CA ALA A 203 9.04 25.88 -10.14
C ALA A 203 7.71 26.22 -9.42
#